data_AF-A0A7C1LPD5-F1
#
_entry.id   AF-A0A7C1LPD5-F1
#
_cell.length_a   1.000
_cell.length_b   1.000
_cell.length_c   1.000
_cell.angle_alpha   90.00
_cell.angle_beta   90.00
_cell.angle_gamma   90.00
#
_symmetry.space_group_name_H-M   'P 1'
#
loop_
_entity.id
_entity.type
_entity.pdbx_description
1 polymer ?
#
loop_
_entity_poly.entity_id
_entity_poly.type
_entity_poly.pdbx_seq_one_letter_code
_entity_poly.pdbx_strand_id
1 'polypeptide(L)'
;MSEGKENQDLKNLITSGPPVAGIISPSRENTITATAGKDSYIRCTHCGYCRHVCKVYNVSFSETDYAGGRNRIIKALDRKDIKFDREEIIPSVFRCMLCGNCAEVCP
;
A
#
# COMPACT_ATOMS: atom_id res chain seq x y z
N MET A 1 -31.62 27.51 -4.07
CA MET A 1 -31.16 26.55 -5.09
C MET A 1 -30.07 27.23 -5.92
N SER A 2 -28.81 26.90 -5.69
CA SER A 2 -27.73 27.19 -6.63
C SER A 2 -27.12 25.85 -7.00
N GLU A 3 -27.49 25.39 -8.20
CA GLU A 3 -27.19 24.07 -8.74
C GLU A 3 -25.68 23.82 -8.73
N GLY A 4 -25.29 22.70 -8.12
CA GLY A 4 -23.90 22.27 -8.06
C GLY A 4 -23.37 22.05 -9.47
N LYS A 5 -22.35 22.82 -9.85
CA LYS A 5 -21.55 22.55 -11.05
C LYS A 5 -21.05 21.11 -10.97
N GLU A 6 -21.60 20.28 -11.84
CA GLU A 6 -21.16 18.92 -12.08
C GLU A 6 -19.68 18.97 -12.46
N ASN A 7 -18.83 18.36 -11.63
CA ASN A 7 -17.38 18.37 -11.73
C ASN A 7 -16.95 17.42 -12.86
N GLN A 8 -17.23 17.83 -14.10
CA GLN A 8 -16.82 17.11 -15.31
C GLN A 8 -15.31 17.30 -15.51
N ASP A 9 -14.63 16.23 -15.92
CA ASP A 9 -13.18 16.06 -16.21
C ASP A 9 -12.24 15.51 -15.13
N LEU A 10 -12.71 15.15 -13.92
CA LEU A 10 -11.84 14.52 -12.90
C LEU A 10 -11.75 13.00 -12.99
N LYS A 11 -12.69 12.35 -13.69
CA LYS A 11 -12.71 10.89 -13.82
C LYS A 11 -11.47 10.36 -14.53
N ASN A 12 -10.96 11.10 -15.54
CA ASN A 12 -9.87 10.72 -16.44
C ASN A 12 -8.47 11.13 -15.94
N LEU A 13 -8.35 11.63 -14.71
CA LEU A 13 -7.08 12.07 -14.18
C LEU A 13 -6.19 10.86 -13.84
N ILE A 14 -5.12 10.65 -14.61
CA ILE A 14 -4.10 9.67 -14.28
C ILE A 14 -3.33 10.22 -13.07
N THR A 15 -3.51 9.61 -11.90
CA THR A 15 -2.83 10.02 -10.66
C THR A 15 -2.04 8.87 -10.06
N SER A 16 -0.95 9.21 -9.38
CA SER A 16 -0.20 8.29 -8.52
C SER A 16 -0.75 8.22 -7.09
N GLY A 17 -1.80 9.00 -6.80
CA GLY A 17 -2.42 9.11 -5.48
C GLY A 17 -3.53 8.09 -5.28
N PRO A 18 -3.37 7.09 -4.40
CA PRO A 18 -4.47 6.22 -4.00
C PRO A 18 -5.59 7.00 -3.28
N PRO A 19 -6.80 6.40 -3.15
CA PRO A 19 -8.03 7.03 -2.63
C PRO A 19 -7.98 7.57 -1.20
N VAL A 20 -6.82 7.51 -0.52
CA VAL A 20 -6.68 7.77 0.90
C VAL A 20 -6.21 9.18 1.18
N ALA A 21 -7.03 10.14 0.76
CA ALA A 21 -7.13 11.44 1.41
C ALA A 21 -8.45 12.17 1.11
N GLY A 22 -9.51 11.48 0.66
CA GLY A 22 -10.88 12.01 0.67
C GLY A 22 -11.18 13.30 -0.11
N ILE A 23 -10.22 13.90 -0.82
CA ILE A 23 -10.45 15.17 -1.53
C ILE A 23 -10.78 14.90 -3.00
N ILE A 24 -10.09 13.99 -3.69
CA ILE A 24 -10.35 13.68 -5.12
C ILE A 24 -9.85 12.26 -5.43
N SER A 25 -10.72 11.35 -5.85
CA SER A 25 -10.32 10.02 -6.36
C SER A 25 -10.62 9.95 -7.85
N PRO A 26 -9.63 9.79 -8.73
CA PRO A 26 -9.90 9.30 -10.07
C PRO A 26 -10.30 7.82 -10.01
N SER A 27 -11.03 7.38 -11.02
CA SER A 27 -11.50 6.00 -11.10
C SER A 27 -10.33 5.00 -11.06
N ARG A 28 -10.55 3.81 -10.49
CA ARG A 28 -9.57 2.71 -10.49
C ARG A 28 -9.06 2.35 -11.89
N GLU A 29 -9.86 2.57 -12.94
CA GLU A 29 -9.41 2.39 -14.33
C GLU A 29 -8.25 3.32 -14.75
N ASN A 30 -7.97 4.39 -14.00
CA ASN A 30 -6.92 5.37 -14.27
C ASN A 30 -5.73 5.30 -13.31
N THR A 31 -5.68 4.27 -12.47
CA THR A 31 -4.46 3.87 -11.75
C THR A 31 -3.62 2.93 -12.62
N ILE A 32 -2.31 3.15 -12.64
CA ILE A 32 -1.36 2.35 -13.44
C ILE A 32 -1.49 0.89 -12.99
N THR A 33 -2.05 0.03 -13.84
CA THR A 33 -2.48 -1.33 -13.49
C THR A 33 -1.44 -2.15 -12.73
N ALA A 34 -1.75 -2.52 -11.49
CA ALA A 34 -0.98 -3.47 -10.70
C ALA A 34 -1.16 -4.89 -11.26
N THR A 35 -0.21 -5.35 -12.09
CA THR A 35 -0.16 -6.77 -12.49
C THR A 35 0.16 -7.62 -11.26
N ALA A 36 -0.81 -8.39 -10.77
CA ALA A 36 -0.66 -9.32 -9.66
C ALA A 36 0.25 -10.50 -10.06
N GLY A 37 1.56 -10.35 -9.88
CA GLY A 37 2.57 -11.38 -10.09
C GLY A 37 3.24 -11.82 -8.77
N LYS A 38 3.90 -12.99 -8.80
CA LYS A 38 4.63 -13.55 -7.64
C LYS A 38 5.73 -12.63 -7.09
N ASP A 39 6.22 -11.67 -7.88
CA ASP A 39 7.32 -10.76 -7.53
C ASP A 39 6.87 -9.30 -7.30
N SER A 40 5.62 -9.10 -6.91
CA SER A 40 5.07 -7.76 -6.65
C SER A 40 5.85 -6.97 -5.59
N TYR A 41 6.50 -7.64 -4.64
CA TYR A 41 7.33 -7.00 -3.60
C TYR A 41 8.53 -6.23 -4.16
N ILE A 42 9.05 -6.62 -5.34
CA ILE A 42 10.20 -5.95 -5.98
C ILE A 42 9.87 -4.51 -6.35
N ARG A 43 8.62 -4.25 -6.76
CA ARG A 43 8.10 -2.94 -7.20
C ARG A 43 7.93 -1.95 -6.06
N CYS A 44 8.01 -2.39 -4.81
CA CYS A 44 7.92 -1.50 -3.66
C CYS A 44 9.02 -0.42 -3.72
N THR A 45 8.61 0.84 -3.85
CA THR A 45 9.48 2.04 -3.87
C THR A 45 9.55 2.75 -2.52
N HIS A 46 8.94 2.17 -1.48
CA HIS A 46 8.94 2.71 -0.11
C HIS A 46 8.16 4.04 0.03
N CYS A 47 7.15 4.28 -0.81
CA CYS A 47 6.34 5.51 -0.80
C CYS A 47 5.49 5.72 0.48
N GLY A 48 5.22 4.66 1.25
CA GLY A 48 4.53 4.77 2.55
C GLY A 48 3.00 4.90 2.50
N TYR A 49 2.34 4.90 1.34
CA TYR A 49 0.86 4.96 1.28
C TYR A 49 0.17 3.81 2.04
N CYS A 50 0.72 2.61 1.94
CA CYS A 50 0.22 1.46 2.69
C CYS A 50 0.40 1.58 4.22
N ARG A 51 1.30 2.44 4.71
CA ARG A 51 1.50 2.73 6.15
C ARG A 51 0.30 3.48 6.70
N HIS A 52 -0.16 4.52 6.01
CA HIS A 52 -1.26 5.38 6.44
C HIS A 52 -2.59 4.64 6.61
N VAL A 53 -2.81 3.57 5.84
CA VAL A 53 -4.07 2.80 5.86
C VAL A 53 -4.04 1.58 6.77
N CYS A 54 -2.86 1.20 7.27
CA CYS A 54 -2.68 0.00 8.04
C CYS A 54 -3.13 0.21 9.49
N LYS A 55 -4.22 -0.46 9.90
CA LYS A 55 -4.75 -0.36 11.27
C LYS A 55 -3.82 -0.97 12.31
N VAL A 56 -3.07 -2.02 11.95
CA VAL A 56 -2.08 -2.67 12.83
C VAL A 56 -0.95 -1.70 13.14
N TYR A 57 -0.40 -1.05 12.12
CA TYR A 57 0.68 -0.07 12.27
C TYR A 57 0.27 1.10 13.18
N ASN A 58 -0.97 1.58 13.07
CA ASN A 58 -1.47 2.67 13.91
C ASN A 58 -1.50 2.33 15.42
N VAL A 59 -1.43 1.05 15.77
CA VAL A 59 -1.38 0.59 17.15
C VAL A 59 0.03 0.17 17.55
N SER A 60 0.72 -0.60 16.69
CA SER A 60 2.04 -1.15 17.02
C SER A 60 3.19 -0.16 16.80
N PHE A 61 3.00 0.84 15.92
CA PHE A 61 4.03 1.77 15.45
C PHE A 61 5.30 1.11 14.89
N SER A 62 5.27 -0.21 14.65
CA SER A 62 6.40 -0.96 14.15
C SER A 62 6.43 -0.92 12.62
N GLU A 63 7.54 -0.45 12.06
CA GLU A 63 7.73 -0.39 10.60
C GLU A 63 7.64 -1.75 9.92
N THR A 64 7.81 -2.85 10.64
CA THR A 64 7.69 -4.21 10.09
C THR A 64 6.23 -4.64 9.92
N ASP A 65 5.25 -3.94 10.50
CA ASP A 65 3.87 -4.42 10.63
C ASP A 65 2.91 -3.97 9.51
N TYR A 66 3.34 -3.08 8.63
CA TYR A 66 2.56 -2.73 7.43
C TYR A 66 3.15 -3.36 6.17
N ALA A 67 2.40 -3.30 5.07
CA ALA A 67 2.75 -4.00 3.83
C ALA A 67 4.11 -3.58 3.24
N GLY A 68 4.42 -2.28 3.24
CA GLY A 68 5.71 -1.78 2.77
C GLY A 68 6.88 -2.32 3.60
N GLY A 69 6.72 -2.37 4.92
CA GLY A 69 7.66 -3.03 5.83
C GLY A 69 7.95 -4.48 5.45
N ARG A 70 6.89 -5.28 5.30
CA ARG A 70 7.01 -6.69 4.90
C ARG A 70 7.64 -6.86 3.53
N ASN A 71 7.29 -6.02 2.56
CA ASN A 71 7.91 -6.05 1.23
C ASN A 71 9.43 -5.79 1.31
N ARG A 72 9.88 -4.91 2.21
CA ARG A 72 11.31 -4.65 2.44
C ARG A 72 12.04 -5.83 3.05
N ILE A 73 11.42 -6.49 4.03
CA ILE A 73 11.97 -7.70 4.64
C ILE A 73 12.13 -8.79 3.57
N ILE A 74 11.09 -9.04 2.77
CA ILE A 74 11.14 -10.03 1.69
C ILE A 74 12.22 -9.66 0.66
N LYS A 75 12.31 -8.39 0.25
CA LYS A 75 13.33 -7.90 -0.69
C LYS A 75 14.76 -8.06 -0.15
N ALA A 76 14.96 -7.82 1.14
CA ALA A 76 16.25 -8.01 1.80
C ALA A 76 16.61 -9.50 1.95
N LEU A 77 15.64 -10.36 2.24
CA LEU A 77 15.84 -11.82 2.27
C LEU A 77 16.17 -12.37 0.88
N ASP A 78 15.47 -11.93 -0.16
CA ASP A 78 15.70 -12.33 -1.55
C ASP A 78 17.12 -11.95 -2.02
N ARG A 79 17.54 -10.72 -1.67
CA ARG A 79 18.91 -10.23 -1.93
C ARG A 79 19.98 -10.84 -1.04
N LYS A 80 19.60 -11.61 -0.01
CA LYS A 80 20.49 -12.15 1.03
C LYS A 80 21.22 -11.07 1.83
N ASP A 81 20.64 -9.87 1.93
CA ASP A 81 21.14 -8.75 2.74
C ASP A 81 20.96 -9.02 4.24
N ILE A 82 19.93 -9.80 4.60
CA ILE A 82 19.62 -10.21 5.96
C ILE A 82 19.43 -11.73 6.05
N LYS A 83 19.68 -12.29 7.24
CA LYS A 83 19.32 -13.69 7.55
C LYS A 83 17.85 -13.75 7.97
N PHE A 84 17.23 -14.90 7.73
CA PHE A 84 15.88 -15.15 8.22
C PHE A 84 15.89 -15.29 9.74
N ASP A 85 15.27 -14.32 10.43
CA ASP A 85 15.04 -14.30 11.87
C ASP A 85 13.59 -14.70 12.14
N ARG A 86 13.39 -15.82 12.83
CA ARG A 86 12.04 -16.34 13.09
C ARG A 86 11.32 -15.46 14.11
N GLU A 87 12.03 -14.99 15.12
CA GLU A 87 11.51 -14.27 16.28
C GLU A 87 11.06 -12.86 15.90
N GLU A 88 11.69 -12.22 14.91
CA GLU A 88 11.29 -10.90 14.43
C GLU A 88 10.32 -10.94 13.24
N ILE A 89 10.57 -11.82 12.25
CA ILE A 89 9.85 -11.78 10.97
C ILE A 89 8.48 -12.45 11.09
N ILE A 90 8.39 -13.60 11.77
CA ILE A 90 7.13 -14.34 11.87
C ILE A 90 6.03 -13.51 12.57
N PRO A 91 6.29 -12.84 13.71
CA PRO A 91 5.26 -12.02 14.34
C PRO A 91 4.77 -10.86 13.48
N SER A 92 5.64 -10.25 12.67
CA SER A 92 5.24 -9.18 11.72
C SER A 92 4.22 -9.66 10.67
N VAL A 93 4.35 -10.93 10.23
CA VAL A 93 3.39 -11.54 9.30
C VAL A 93 2.08 -11.87 10.02
N PHE A 94 2.15 -12.46 11.21
CA PHE A 94 0.94 -12.88 11.95
C PHE A 94 0.15 -11.72 12.56
N ARG A 95 0.75 -10.55 12.77
CA ARG A 95 0.01 -9.33 13.15
C ARG A 95 -0.86 -8.78 12.01
N CYS A 96 -0.67 -9.24 10.77
CA CYS A 96 -1.49 -8.79 9.64
C CYS A 96 -2.92 -9.33 9.72
N MET A 97 -3.90 -8.43 9.81
CA MET A 97 -5.34 -8.79 9.82
C MET A 97 -5.93 -9.08 8.42
N LEU A 98 -5.09 -9.15 7.38
CA LEU A 98 -5.49 -9.47 6.00
C LEU A 98 -6.64 -8.61 5.43
N CYS A 99 -6.73 -7.33 5.83
CA CYS A 99 -7.83 -6.45 5.41
C CYS A 99 -7.74 -5.92 3.96
N GLY A 100 -6.63 -6.14 3.24
CA GLY A 100 -6.48 -5.75 1.83
C GLY A 100 -6.26 -4.25 1.55
N ASN A 101 -6.52 -3.35 2.50
CA ASN A 101 -6.40 -1.89 2.29
C ASN A 101 -5.07 -1.44 1.70
N CYS A 102 -3.96 -2.10 2.05
CA CYS A 102 -2.64 -1.76 1.54
C CYS A 102 -2.48 -2.02 0.03
N ALA A 103 -3.14 -3.04 -0.50
CA ALA A 103 -3.12 -3.33 -1.94
C ALA A 103 -3.97 -2.29 -2.70
N GLU A 104 -5.09 -1.89 -2.11
CA GLU A 104 -6.00 -0.91 -2.71
C GLU A 104 -5.44 0.50 -2.81
N VAL A 105 -4.44 0.81 -1.97
CA VAL A 105 -3.73 2.09 -2.02
C VAL A 105 -2.33 2.01 -2.60
N CYS A 106 -1.93 0.85 -3.10
CA CYS A 106 -0.64 0.73 -3.76
C CYS A 106 -0.77 1.36 -5.16
N PRO A 107 0.02 2.40 -5.49
CA PRO A 107 0.04 2.96 -6.84
C PRO A 107 0.73 2.03 -7.85
#